data_AF-A0A0I9US86-F1
#
_entry.id   AF-A0A0I9US86-F1
#
_cell.length_a   1.000
_cell.length_b   1.000
_cell.length_c   1.000
_cell.angle_alpha   90.00
_cell.angle_beta   90.00
_cell.angle_gamma   90.00
#
_symmetry.space_group_name_H-M   'P 1'
#
loop_
_entity.id
_entity.type
_entity.pdbx_description
1 polymer ?
#
loop_
_entity_poly.entity_id
_entity_poly.type
_entity_poly.pdbx_seq_one_letter_code
_entity_poly.pdbx_strand_id
1 'polypeptide(L)'
;MRKIQYLFIGLFFCLGIQAQEKFNIRGVLPWHNFLSGPTSWNLSDYRNYLDECQKNGINFIGFHNYTGGGERYATYVEPMIKIEYKNILPQACFDNSLTARWGYLPMAVKDFAYDTGKAFHLPAGAEAFGNDGSVTSHSPREHYERAQGLMRDVLKMAHERGIRMAMGFEFGVIPPEYFSLNVAGDCFYWLGESNMIPNPKSQIAAEIHYAAIDDILKAYPDIDYIWMWLNEHSFMGVDTQKALRNAPFARAYRENESFFEEAADSSARFVGVWALEYMKLTYDYLKSKGSHAKLILGGWGGGHQLPSLLKGLDRALPKDIIFSCLNPDLGKSPQPEFLGEIARNRNVWAVPWLEGDHQLWHFQPRVHMMREHVKLAAKQNLDGVVAIHWRTEEPRFNFRTFAHFASDKDAKESVEQLYDRFLTEEFGKDAAKKMTPLLAGMDRKQIQWNVPSPEFYAYTPEWGLLDENNVRIRKELVSSGESLLKKLKGEQRDNLERFIAMFRFELFLGEVDQAMMPAFTLKKKEAQGEKIDASQEYADAYRLLLSAPIKEMFDTYVKRVHSRGELGVLSSLNQRVWREYNELKTYLENKIK
;
A
#
# COMPACT_ATOMS: atom_id res chain seq x y z
N MET A 1 -16.18 58.87 -18.40
CA MET A 1 -16.43 57.48 -17.98
C MET A 1 -15.59 56.42 -18.75
N ARG A 2 -14.35 56.71 -19.18
CA ARG A 2 -13.47 55.73 -19.85
C ARG A 2 -12.15 55.43 -19.11
N LYS A 3 -11.91 56.08 -17.95
CA LYS A 3 -10.69 55.86 -17.14
C LYS A 3 -10.88 54.91 -15.94
N ILE A 4 -12.12 54.51 -15.63
CA ILE A 4 -12.41 53.61 -14.49
C ILE A 4 -12.49 52.12 -14.93
N GLN A 5 -12.69 51.85 -16.23
CA GLN A 5 -12.74 50.47 -16.74
C GLN A 5 -11.36 49.79 -16.85
N TYR A 6 -10.27 50.55 -16.97
CA TYR A 6 -8.91 49.97 -17.03
C TYR A 6 -8.33 49.65 -15.65
N LEU A 7 -8.83 50.29 -14.58
CA LEU A 7 -8.40 49.97 -13.21
C LEU A 7 -9.02 48.66 -12.70
N PHE A 8 -10.25 48.35 -13.13
CA PHE A 8 -10.92 47.10 -12.76
C PHE A 8 -10.39 45.87 -13.51
N ILE A 9 -9.89 46.03 -14.74
CA ILE A 9 -9.28 44.92 -15.49
C ILE A 9 -7.84 44.65 -15.00
N GLY A 10 -7.13 45.69 -14.54
CA GLY A 10 -5.81 45.54 -13.92
C GLY A 10 -5.82 44.84 -12.54
N LEU A 11 -6.86 45.08 -11.72
CA LEU A 11 -6.97 44.41 -10.40
C LEU A 11 -7.32 42.92 -10.51
N PHE A 12 -8.07 42.50 -11.53
CA PHE A 12 -8.35 41.07 -11.76
C PHE A 12 -7.17 40.31 -12.37
N PHE A 13 -6.31 40.98 -13.15
CA PHE A 13 -5.08 40.37 -13.67
C PHE A 13 -3.98 40.23 -12.60
N CYS A 14 -3.93 41.11 -11.59
CA CYS A 14 -2.98 40.99 -10.47
C CYS A 14 -3.42 39.99 -9.39
N LEU A 15 -4.69 39.59 -9.34
CA LEU A 15 -5.18 38.48 -8.50
C LEU A 15 -5.15 37.12 -9.23
N GLY A 16 -4.83 37.10 -10.52
CA GLY A 16 -4.88 35.91 -11.39
C GLY A 16 -3.55 35.19 -11.62
N ILE A 17 -2.46 35.60 -10.97
CA ILE A 17 -1.15 34.92 -11.04
C ILE A 17 -0.49 34.87 -9.66
N GLN A 18 -1.27 34.61 -8.61
CA GLN A 18 -0.66 33.93 -7.46
C GLN A 18 -0.65 32.46 -7.87
N ALA A 19 0.53 31.95 -8.23
CA ALA A 19 0.72 30.51 -8.37
C ALA A 19 0.15 29.87 -7.11
N GLN A 20 -0.74 28.89 -7.24
CA GLN A 20 -1.36 28.26 -6.08
C GLN A 20 -0.25 27.63 -5.24
N GLU A 21 0.13 28.30 -4.14
CA GLU A 21 1.31 27.97 -3.34
C GLU A 21 1.26 26.54 -2.76
N LYS A 22 0.06 25.95 -2.69
CA LYS A 22 -0.19 24.59 -2.17
C LYS A 22 -0.96 23.75 -3.20
N PHE A 23 -0.86 22.43 -3.12
CA PHE A 23 -1.77 21.57 -3.89
C PHE A 23 -3.18 21.67 -3.31
N ASN A 24 -4.20 21.59 -4.18
CA ASN A 24 -5.61 21.56 -3.77
C ASN A 24 -5.92 20.28 -2.97
N ILE A 25 -5.34 19.15 -3.42
CA ILE A 25 -5.39 17.86 -2.75
C ILE A 25 -4.00 17.51 -2.23
N ARG A 26 -3.89 17.38 -0.91
CA ARG A 26 -2.71 16.92 -0.19
C ARG A 26 -3.16 15.70 0.59
N GLY A 27 -3.00 14.55 -0.04
CA GLY A 27 -3.67 13.33 0.37
C GLY A 27 -2.75 12.27 0.93
N VAL A 28 -3.34 11.33 1.64
CA VAL A 28 -2.71 10.07 2.04
C VAL A 28 -3.59 8.89 1.62
N LEU A 29 -2.97 7.75 1.36
CA LEU A 29 -3.61 6.51 0.96
C LEU A 29 -3.02 5.36 1.79
N PRO A 30 -3.41 5.24 3.08
CA PRO A 30 -3.06 4.09 3.90
C PRO A 30 -3.71 2.83 3.30
N TRP A 31 -2.88 1.85 2.96
CA TRP A 31 -3.32 0.69 2.17
C TRP A 31 -3.61 -0.53 3.06
N HIS A 32 -4.82 -1.08 2.96
CA HIS A 32 -5.20 -2.28 3.71
C HIS A 32 -4.75 -3.53 2.93
N ASN A 33 -3.95 -4.37 3.58
CA ASN A 33 -3.57 -5.72 3.17
C ASN A 33 -2.60 -6.36 4.19
N PHE A 34 -1.73 -5.57 4.85
CA PHE A 34 -0.73 -6.10 5.79
C PHE A 34 -1.01 -5.69 7.23
N LEU A 35 -0.63 -6.55 8.17
CA LEU A 35 -0.72 -6.27 9.61
C LEU A 35 0.15 -5.08 10.02
N SER A 36 1.23 -4.84 9.26
CA SER A 36 2.14 -3.70 9.40
C SER A 36 1.49 -2.35 9.10
N GLY A 37 0.31 -2.36 8.47
CA GLY A 37 -0.44 -1.17 8.08
C GLY A 37 -1.85 -1.09 8.67
N PRO A 38 -2.75 -0.33 8.02
CA PRO A 38 -4.07 0.03 8.56
C PRO A 38 -5.02 -1.14 8.78
N THR A 39 -4.76 -2.31 8.20
CA THR A 39 -5.53 -3.54 8.43
C THR A 39 -5.58 -3.94 9.90
N SER A 40 -4.53 -3.64 10.67
CA SER A 40 -4.52 -3.92 12.11
C SER A 40 -5.14 -2.81 12.95
N TRP A 41 -5.34 -1.60 12.42
CA TRP A 41 -5.66 -0.40 13.21
C TRP A 41 -7.03 -0.44 13.87
N ASN A 42 -7.09 0.10 15.08
CA ASN A 42 -8.33 0.41 15.80
C ASN A 42 -8.65 1.90 15.69
N LEU A 43 -9.80 2.30 16.24
CA LEU A 43 -10.27 3.68 16.21
C LEU A 43 -9.24 4.68 16.80
N SER A 44 -8.53 4.30 17.86
CA SER A 44 -7.48 5.14 18.47
C SER A 44 -6.30 5.36 17.55
N ASP A 45 -5.89 4.35 16.77
CA ASP A 45 -4.78 4.46 15.84
C ASP A 45 -5.15 5.42 14.70
N TYR A 46 -6.37 5.29 14.17
CA TYR A 46 -6.91 6.24 13.20
C TYR A 46 -7.00 7.67 13.73
N ARG A 47 -7.38 7.85 14.99
CA ARG A 47 -7.43 9.18 15.63
C ARG A 47 -6.05 9.82 15.64
N ASN A 48 -5.04 9.11 16.15
CA ASN A 48 -3.67 9.59 16.20
C ASN A 48 -3.11 9.89 14.80
N TYR A 49 -3.39 9.01 13.85
CA TYR A 49 -2.97 9.18 12.46
C TYR A 49 -3.61 10.41 11.80
N LEU A 50 -4.91 10.64 12.00
CA LEU A 50 -5.61 11.80 11.46
C LEU A 50 -5.19 13.11 12.15
N ASP A 51 -4.85 13.08 13.43
CA ASP A 51 -4.27 14.24 14.15
C ASP A 51 -2.91 14.64 13.55
N GLU A 52 -2.05 13.66 13.26
CA GLU A 52 -0.76 13.91 12.60
C GLU A 52 -0.96 14.39 11.16
N CYS A 53 -1.94 13.84 10.42
CA CYS A 53 -2.33 14.31 9.09
C CYS A 53 -2.74 15.79 9.12
N GLN A 54 -3.64 16.17 10.03
CA GLN A 54 -4.11 17.55 10.17
C GLN A 54 -2.96 18.51 10.51
N LYS A 55 -2.09 18.11 11.45
CA LYS A 55 -0.90 18.89 11.84
C LYS A 55 0.05 19.15 10.67
N ASN A 56 0.14 18.21 9.72
CA ASN A 56 0.96 18.33 8.52
C ASN A 56 0.19 18.88 7.31
N GLY A 57 -1.03 19.39 7.51
CA GLY A 57 -1.81 20.06 6.47
C GLY A 57 -2.44 19.15 5.43
N ILE A 58 -2.51 17.84 5.68
CA ILE A 58 -3.23 16.87 4.85
C ILE A 58 -4.73 17.20 4.86
N ASN A 59 -5.38 17.10 3.71
CA ASN A 59 -6.81 17.41 3.56
C ASN A 59 -7.60 16.36 2.76
N PHE A 60 -6.98 15.21 2.50
CA PHE A 60 -7.61 14.08 1.84
C PHE A 60 -7.06 12.76 2.38
N ILE A 61 -7.94 11.77 2.55
CA ILE A 61 -7.57 10.38 2.85
C ILE A 61 -8.35 9.44 1.94
N GLY A 62 -7.67 8.53 1.28
CA GLY A 62 -8.29 7.49 0.47
C GLY A 62 -8.09 6.11 1.08
N PHE A 63 -9.04 5.22 0.85
CA PHE A 63 -8.93 3.81 1.20
C PHE A 63 -9.18 2.93 -0.03
N HIS A 64 -8.28 1.99 -0.25
CA HIS A 64 -8.45 0.91 -1.22
C HIS A 64 -9.08 -0.30 -0.53
N ASN A 65 -9.98 -0.99 -1.23
CA ASN A 65 -10.58 -2.24 -0.79
C ASN A 65 -10.41 -3.32 -1.85
N TYR A 66 -9.82 -4.45 -1.45
CA TYR A 66 -9.94 -5.68 -2.22
C TYR A 66 -11.33 -6.28 -2.03
N THR A 67 -12.09 -6.41 -3.10
CA THR A 67 -13.42 -7.04 -3.11
C THR A 67 -13.37 -8.44 -3.70
N GLY A 68 -12.22 -9.10 -3.63
CA GLY A 68 -11.88 -10.33 -4.35
C GLY A 68 -10.56 -10.16 -5.10
N GLY A 69 -10.26 -11.09 -6.01
CA GLY A 69 -9.04 -11.00 -6.79
C GLY A 69 -8.90 -12.04 -7.89
N GLY A 70 -7.73 -12.01 -8.53
CA GLY A 70 -7.26 -13.09 -9.40
C GLY A 70 -6.60 -14.24 -8.61
N GLU A 71 -6.02 -15.22 -9.31
CA GLU A 71 -5.54 -16.51 -8.75
C GLU A 71 -4.98 -16.43 -7.31
N ARG A 72 -4.03 -15.54 -7.07
CA ARG A 72 -3.30 -15.43 -5.79
C ARG A 72 -4.14 -14.97 -4.60
N TYR A 73 -5.14 -14.14 -4.83
CA TYR A 73 -5.91 -13.48 -3.78
C TYR A 73 -7.42 -13.47 -4.06
N ALA A 74 -7.90 -14.48 -4.79
CA ALA A 74 -9.29 -14.61 -5.18
C ALA A 74 -10.27 -14.51 -3.99
N THR A 75 -9.89 -15.06 -2.83
CA THR A 75 -10.71 -15.04 -1.59
C THR A 75 -10.50 -13.79 -0.73
N TYR A 76 -9.74 -12.80 -1.20
CA TYR A 76 -9.34 -11.67 -0.37
C TYR A 76 -10.41 -10.58 -0.49
N VAL A 77 -11.36 -10.63 0.45
CA VAL A 77 -12.41 -9.61 0.57
C VAL A 77 -12.20 -8.83 1.86
N GLU A 78 -12.03 -7.52 1.73
CA GLU A 78 -11.93 -6.58 2.82
C GLU A 78 -13.33 -6.08 3.22
N PRO A 79 -13.65 -6.06 4.52
CA PRO A 79 -15.03 -5.91 4.99
C PRO A 79 -15.55 -4.46 5.02
N MET A 80 -14.87 -3.48 4.41
CA MET A 80 -15.40 -2.10 4.39
C MET A 80 -16.50 -1.91 3.34
N ILE A 81 -16.54 -2.76 2.31
CA ILE A 81 -17.59 -2.74 1.28
C ILE A 81 -18.29 -4.09 1.28
N LYS A 82 -19.56 -4.08 1.67
CA LYS A 82 -20.39 -5.27 1.75
C LYS A 82 -21.18 -5.44 0.45
N ILE A 83 -20.64 -6.24 -0.45
CA ILE A 83 -21.35 -6.69 -1.64
C ILE A 83 -22.29 -7.82 -1.18
N GLU A 84 -23.58 -7.54 -0.98
CA GLU A 84 -24.61 -8.54 -0.67
C GLU A 84 -25.62 -8.56 -1.82
N TYR A 85 -25.69 -9.69 -2.54
CA TYR A 85 -26.52 -9.81 -3.74
C TYR A 85 -27.14 -11.20 -3.81
N LYS A 86 -28.45 -11.26 -4.10
CA LYS A 86 -29.25 -12.50 -4.11
C LYS A 86 -29.07 -13.37 -2.84
N ASN A 87 -29.00 -12.71 -1.68
CA ASN A 87 -28.76 -13.34 -0.37
C ASN A 87 -27.41 -14.07 -0.24
N ILE A 88 -26.47 -13.82 -1.15
CA ILE A 88 -25.09 -14.27 -1.03
C ILE A 88 -24.29 -13.14 -0.41
N LEU A 89 -23.75 -13.42 0.78
CA LEU A 89 -22.82 -12.56 1.51
C LEU A 89 -21.43 -13.23 1.48
N PRO A 90 -20.45 -12.66 0.78
CA PRO A 90 -19.09 -13.19 0.70
C PRO A 90 -18.39 -13.27 2.06
N GLN A 91 -17.51 -14.25 2.22
CA GLN A 91 -16.59 -14.30 3.36
C GLN A 91 -15.63 -13.10 3.31
N ALA A 92 -15.52 -12.36 4.41
CA ALA A 92 -14.63 -11.22 4.52
C ALA A 92 -14.13 -11.05 5.95
N CYS A 93 -12.91 -10.52 6.08
CA CYS A 93 -12.33 -10.07 7.34
C CYS A 93 -11.16 -9.12 7.05
N PHE A 94 -10.81 -8.24 8.00
CA PHE A 94 -9.47 -7.67 8.00
C PHE A 94 -8.47 -8.74 8.44
N ASP A 95 -7.29 -8.76 7.82
CA ASP A 95 -6.25 -9.71 8.21
C ASP A 95 -5.89 -9.59 9.68
N ASN A 96 -5.61 -10.75 10.27
CA ASN A 96 -5.13 -10.93 11.64
C ASN A 96 -4.10 -12.08 11.67
N SER A 97 -3.44 -12.30 12.81
CA SER A 97 -2.37 -13.29 12.91
C SER A 97 -2.82 -14.74 12.69
N LEU A 98 -4.12 -15.03 12.61
CA LEU A 98 -4.66 -16.35 12.26
C LEU A 98 -5.11 -16.45 10.79
N THR A 99 -4.99 -15.38 10.01
CA THR A 99 -5.28 -15.42 8.58
C THR A 99 -4.14 -16.03 7.78
N ALA A 100 -4.49 -16.71 6.68
CA ALA A 100 -3.55 -17.29 5.71
C ALA A 100 -3.59 -16.50 4.40
N ARG A 101 -3.38 -15.19 4.48
CA ARG A 101 -3.36 -14.27 3.34
C ARG A 101 -2.02 -13.54 3.28
N TRP A 102 -1.64 -13.03 2.11
CA TRP A 102 -0.41 -12.24 1.93
C TRP A 102 0.86 -12.96 2.40
N GLY A 103 0.95 -14.28 2.29
CA GLY A 103 2.11 -15.05 2.74
C GLY A 103 2.24 -15.22 4.26
N TYR A 104 1.27 -14.73 5.05
CA TYR A 104 1.16 -15.08 6.47
C TYR A 104 0.78 -16.54 6.62
N LEU A 105 1.35 -17.17 7.65
CA LEU A 105 0.90 -18.47 8.11
C LEU A 105 0.21 -18.28 9.47
N PRO A 106 -0.98 -18.88 9.69
CA PRO A 106 -1.73 -18.69 10.94
C PRO A 106 -0.90 -19.05 12.18
N MET A 107 -0.89 -18.16 13.17
CA MET A 107 -0.22 -18.35 14.46
C MET A 107 -0.92 -17.53 15.55
N ALA A 108 -1.25 -18.18 16.67
CA ALA A 108 -1.78 -17.49 17.84
C ALA A 108 -0.66 -16.75 18.56
N VAL A 109 -0.99 -15.63 19.20
CA VAL A 109 -0.03 -14.77 19.91
C VAL A 109 0.67 -15.51 21.06
N LYS A 110 -0.01 -16.50 21.66
CA LYS A 110 0.57 -17.37 22.71
C LYS A 110 1.74 -18.21 22.23
N ASP A 111 1.83 -18.47 20.92
CA ASP A 111 2.86 -19.30 20.30
C ASP A 111 4.02 -18.46 19.75
N PHE A 112 3.99 -17.14 19.95
CA PHE A 112 5.06 -16.23 19.55
C PHE A 112 6.35 -16.49 20.34
N ALA A 113 7.47 -16.43 19.65
CA ALA A 113 8.81 -16.71 20.15
C ALA A 113 9.18 -15.82 21.33
N TYR A 114 10.05 -16.33 22.21
CA TYR A 114 10.77 -15.54 23.23
C TYR A 114 9.89 -14.60 24.07
N ASP A 115 8.67 -15.04 24.43
CA ASP A 115 7.67 -14.23 25.15
C ASP A 115 7.26 -12.92 24.44
N THR A 116 7.54 -12.77 23.14
CA THR A 116 7.18 -11.56 22.39
C THR A 116 5.67 -11.34 22.33
N GLY A 117 4.86 -12.38 22.56
CA GLY A 117 3.42 -12.28 22.79
C GLY A 117 3.01 -11.29 23.89
N LYS A 118 3.88 -11.01 24.88
CA LYS A 118 3.63 -10.02 25.94
C LYS A 118 3.57 -8.57 25.45
N ALA A 119 4.09 -8.28 24.25
CA ALA A 119 4.00 -6.96 23.64
C ALA A 119 2.58 -6.64 23.10
N PHE A 120 1.74 -7.67 22.96
CA PHE A 120 0.43 -7.56 22.33
C PHE A 120 -0.69 -7.46 23.37
N HIS A 121 -1.46 -6.37 23.31
CA HIS A 121 -2.67 -6.22 24.10
C HIS A 121 -3.87 -6.72 23.31
N LEU A 122 -4.44 -7.85 23.72
CA LEU A 122 -5.55 -8.49 23.01
C LEU A 122 -6.88 -8.18 23.71
N PRO A 123 -7.98 -8.05 22.94
CA PRO A 123 -9.32 -8.09 23.50
C PRO A 123 -9.57 -9.37 24.29
N ALA A 124 -10.47 -9.31 25.28
CA ALA A 124 -10.80 -10.49 26.08
C ALA A 124 -11.29 -11.65 25.20
N GLY A 125 -10.68 -12.82 25.37
CA GLY A 125 -11.01 -14.03 24.60
C GLY A 125 -10.36 -14.14 23.22
N ALA A 126 -9.67 -13.10 22.74
CA ALA A 126 -8.93 -13.15 21.47
C ALA A 126 -7.56 -13.84 21.66
N GLU A 127 -7.17 -14.68 20.70
CA GLU A 127 -5.84 -15.29 20.62
C GLU A 127 -4.99 -14.77 19.45
N ALA A 128 -5.59 -13.93 18.60
CA ALA A 128 -4.98 -13.36 17.40
C ALA A 128 -4.67 -11.87 17.58
N PHE A 129 -3.61 -11.39 16.93
CA PHE A 129 -3.35 -9.97 16.76
C PHE A 129 -3.99 -9.46 15.46
N GLY A 130 -4.69 -8.33 15.51
CA GLY A 130 -5.32 -7.68 14.36
C GLY A 130 -6.26 -6.58 14.83
N ASN A 131 -7.04 -5.97 13.94
CA ASN A 131 -8.12 -5.07 14.34
C ASN A 131 -9.07 -5.78 15.34
N ASP A 132 -9.51 -5.08 16.40
CA ASP A 132 -10.32 -5.68 17.48
C ASP A 132 -11.63 -6.26 16.93
N GLY A 133 -12.23 -5.56 15.96
CA GLY A 133 -13.42 -6.02 15.25
C GLY A 133 -13.17 -7.31 14.47
N SER A 134 -11.99 -7.48 13.86
CA SER A 134 -11.59 -8.72 13.17
C SER A 134 -11.44 -9.88 14.15
N VAL A 135 -10.72 -9.71 15.25
CA VAL A 135 -10.35 -10.83 16.14
C VAL A 135 -11.47 -11.26 17.10
N THR A 136 -12.53 -10.46 17.23
CA THR A 136 -13.69 -10.76 18.10
C THR A 136 -14.98 -10.99 17.33
N SER A 137 -14.92 -11.05 15.99
CA SER A 137 -16.08 -11.36 15.13
C SER A 137 -16.18 -12.86 14.88
N HIS A 138 -17.40 -13.37 14.82
CA HIS A 138 -17.68 -14.80 14.69
C HIS A 138 -18.48 -15.15 13.43
N SER A 139 -18.82 -14.17 12.59
CA SER A 139 -19.51 -14.38 11.33
C SER A 139 -19.12 -13.33 10.27
N PRO A 140 -19.31 -13.62 8.96
CA PRO A 140 -19.09 -12.65 7.90
C PRO A 140 -19.85 -11.36 8.12
N ARG A 141 -21.11 -11.46 8.57
CA ARG A 141 -21.97 -10.30 8.83
C ARG A 141 -21.39 -9.39 9.90
N GLU A 142 -20.90 -9.97 11.01
CA GLU A 142 -20.25 -9.20 12.07
C GLU A 142 -18.95 -8.53 11.57
N HIS A 143 -18.17 -9.20 10.72
CA HIS A 143 -16.97 -8.59 10.16
C HIS A 143 -17.30 -7.33 9.35
N TYR A 144 -18.30 -7.38 8.46
CA TYR A 144 -18.75 -6.21 7.71
C TYR A 144 -19.31 -5.12 8.64
N GLU A 145 -20.20 -5.46 9.57
CA GLU A 145 -20.84 -4.49 10.46
C GLU A 145 -19.82 -3.71 11.29
N ARG A 146 -18.80 -4.40 11.82
CA ARG A 146 -17.75 -3.78 12.63
C ARG A 146 -16.76 -2.97 11.81
N ALA A 147 -16.32 -3.47 10.66
CA ALA A 147 -15.42 -2.72 9.78
C ALA A 147 -16.11 -1.47 9.23
N GLN A 148 -17.36 -1.57 8.77
CA GLN A 148 -18.14 -0.42 8.35
C GLN A 148 -18.41 0.56 9.51
N GLY A 149 -18.66 0.05 10.72
CA GLY A 149 -18.75 0.85 11.93
C GLY A 149 -17.50 1.69 12.19
N LEU A 150 -16.32 1.04 12.18
CA LEU A 150 -15.04 1.71 12.31
C LEU A 150 -14.86 2.79 11.24
N MET A 151 -15.09 2.45 9.97
CA MET A 151 -14.85 3.40 8.87
C MET A 151 -15.84 4.57 8.85
N ARG A 152 -17.07 4.40 9.38
CA ARG A 152 -17.99 5.53 9.61
C ARG A 152 -17.44 6.51 10.65
N ASP A 153 -16.88 5.98 11.74
CA ASP A 153 -16.25 6.82 12.76
C ASP A 153 -15.00 7.51 12.20
N VAL A 154 -14.22 6.83 11.35
CA VAL A 154 -13.08 7.42 10.63
C VAL A 154 -13.52 8.53 9.69
N LEU A 155 -14.58 8.34 8.91
CA LEU A 155 -15.15 9.38 8.04
C LEU A 155 -15.51 10.64 8.84
N LYS A 156 -16.24 10.46 9.95
CA LYS A 156 -16.59 11.55 10.84
C LYS A 156 -15.35 12.26 11.40
N MET A 157 -14.38 11.51 11.90
CA MET A 157 -13.13 12.08 12.44
C MET A 157 -12.33 12.82 11.39
N ALA A 158 -12.32 12.35 10.13
CA ALA A 158 -11.66 13.01 9.02
C ALA A 158 -12.33 14.38 8.73
N HIS A 159 -13.66 14.40 8.62
CA HIS A 159 -14.42 15.64 8.39
C HIS A 159 -14.29 16.67 9.51
N GLU A 160 -14.28 16.23 10.77
CA GLU A 160 -14.01 17.10 11.94
C GLU A 160 -12.65 17.83 11.83
N ARG A 161 -11.71 17.27 11.05
CA ARG A 161 -10.36 17.81 10.81
C ARG A 161 -10.22 18.49 9.45
N GLY A 162 -11.32 18.63 8.70
CA GLY A 162 -11.30 19.19 7.35
C GLY A 162 -10.64 18.29 6.31
N ILE A 163 -10.57 16.98 6.58
CA ILE A 163 -9.99 15.96 5.69
C ILE A 163 -11.14 15.28 4.93
N ARG A 164 -11.12 15.37 3.60
CA ARG A 164 -12.08 14.67 2.73
C ARG A 164 -11.72 13.20 2.61
N MET A 165 -12.71 12.33 2.42
CA MET A 165 -12.48 10.89 2.38
C MET A 165 -12.98 10.24 1.09
N ALA A 166 -12.18 9.29 0.58
CA ALA A 166 -12.56 8.41 -0.51
C ALA A 166 -12.66 6.96 -0.04
N MET A 167 -13.72 6.26 -0.47
CA MET A 167 -13.82 4.81 -0.37
C MET A 167 -13.69 4.22 -1.77
N GLY A 168 -12.73 3.32 -1.97
CA GLY A 168 -12.43 2.76 -3.28
C GLY A 168 -12.41 1.25 -3.33
N PHE A 169 -12.67 0.71 -4.51
CA PHE A 169 -12.59 -0.72 -4.82
C PHE A 169 -12.18 -0.93 -6.29
N GLU A 170 -11.73 -2.14 -6.58
CA GLU A 170 -11.36 -2.54 -7.93
C GLU A 170 -12.61 -2.88 -8.76
N PHE A 171 -12.80 -2.20 -9.90
CA PHE A 171 -13.89 -2.58 -10.80
C PHE A 171 -13.54 -3.84 -11.57
N GLY A 172 -14.58 -4.63 -11.87
CA GLY A 172 -14.38 -5.90 -12.58
C GLY A 172 -13.65 -6.95 -11.74
N VAL A 173 -13.71 -6.84 -10.42
CA VAL A 173 -13.27 -7.86 -9.47
C VAL A 173 -14.48 -8.22 -8.61
N ILE A 174 -14.82 -9.51 -8.57
CA ILE A 174 -15.95 -9.97 -7.77
C ILE A 174 -15.54 -11.11 -6.84
N PRO A 175 -16.17 -11.22 -5.66
CA PRO A 175 -15.96 -12.33 -4.76
C PRO A 175 -16.26 -13.70 -5.41
N PRO A 176 -15.50 -14.75 -5.05
CA PRO A 176 -15.59 -16.07 -5.68
C PRO A 176 -16.96 -16.74 -5.47
N GLU A 177 -17.69 -16.40 -4.41
CA GLU A 177 -19.03 -16.91 -4.15
C GLU A 177 -20.02 -16.57 -5.29
N TYR A 178 -19.81 -15.46 -6.00
CA TYR A 178 -20.64 -15.05 -7.12
C TYR A 178 -20.36 -15.80 -8.42
N PHE A 179 -19.31 -16.61 -8.48
CA PHE A 179 -19.04 -17.45 -9.66
C PHE A 179 -20.17 -18.46 -9.89
N SER A 180 -20.89 -18.85 -8.83
CA SER A 180 -22.08 -19.68 -8.88
C SER A 180 -23.26 -19.04 -9.62
N LEU A 181 -23.27 -17.72 -9.81
CA LEU A 181 -24.35 -16.98 -10.46
C LEU A 181 -24.19 -16.90 -11.98
N ASN A 182 -23.10 -17.40 -12.56
CA ASN A 182 -22.85 -17.38 -14.01
C ASN A 182 -23.67 -18.45 -14.77
N VAL A 183 -24.99 -18.46 -14.59
CA VAL A 183 -25.89 -19.48 -15.17
C VAL A 183 -25.98 -19.36 -16.70
N ALA A 184 -25.98 -18.14 -17.24
CA ALA A 184 -26.09 -17.87 -18.67
C ALA A 184 -24.73 -17.91 -19.40
N GLY A 185 -23.62 -18.06 -18.67
CA GLY A 185 -22.26 -18.12 -19.24
C GLY A 185 -21.75 -16.79 -19.80
N ASP A 186 -22.41 -15.66 -19.52
CA ASP A 186 -22.11 -14.34 -20.07
C ASP A 186 -21.49 -13.36 -19.06
N CYS A 187 -21.46 -13.73 -17.77
CA CYS A 187 -20.95 -12.90 -16.68
C CYS A 187 -19.43 -12.70 -16.78
N PHE A 188 -18.69 -13.69 -17.31
CA PHE A 188 -17.24 -13.65 -17.49
C PHE A 188 -16.84 -13.97 -18.93
N TYR A 189 -15.73 -13.40 -19.40
CA TYR A 189 -15.22 -13.70 -20.74
C TYR A 189 -14.45 -15.02 -20.83
N TRP A 190 -13.79 -15.45 -19.75
CA TRP A 190 -13.08 -16.73 -19.67
C TRP A 190 -13.25 -17.38 -18.30
N LEU A 191 -13.38 -18.71 -18.32
CA LEU A 191 -13.49 -19.55 -17.14
C LEU A 191 -12.20 -20.36 -17.00
N GLY A 192 -11.56 -20.33 -15.83
CA GLY A 192 -10.52 -21.29 -15.43
C GLY A 192 -9.19 -21.25 -16.18
N GLU A 193 -9.00 -20.36 -17.16
CA GLU A 193 -7.76 -20.26 -17.95
C GLU A 193 -6.84 -19.12 -17.47
N SER A 194 -7.37 -18.15 -16.70
CA SER A 194 -6.70 -16.95 -16.18
C SER A 194 -7.64 -16.19 -15.21
N ASN A 195 -7.22 -15.01 -14.72
CA ASN A 195 -8.02 -14.13 -13.85
C ASN A 195 -9.42 -13.89 -14.43
N MET A 196 -10.48 -14.27 -13.74
CA MET A 196 -11.84 -14.17 -14.26
C MET A 196 -12.24 -12.70 -14.45
N ILE A 197 -12.35 -12.25 -15.70
CA ILE A 197 -12.74 -10.87 -16.03
C ILE A 197 -14.26 -10.78 -16.26
N PRO A 198 -15.00 -10.05 -15.40
CA PRO A 198 -16.44 -9.89 -15.56
C PRO A 198 -16.77 -8.93 -16.71
N ASN A 199 -17.80 -9.28 -17.46
CA ASN A 199 -18.29 -8.56 -18.62
C ASN A 199 -19.21 -7.40 -18.20
N PRO A 200 -18.82 -6.12 -18.39
CA PRO A 200 -19.65 -4.97 -18.00
C PRO A 200 -20.98 -4.90 -18.77
N LYS A 201 -21.15 -5.68 -19.85
CA LYS A 201 -22.42 -5.77 -20.59
C LYS A 201 -23.33 -6.90 -20.11
N SER A 202 -22.89 -7.72 -19.16
CA SER A 202 -23.77 -8.69 -18.49
C SER A 202 -24.58 -8.00 -17.41
N GLN A 203 -25.86 -8.31 -17.33
CA GLN A 203 -26.74 -7.78 -16.29
C GLN A 203 -26.26 -8.16 -14.89
N ILE A 204 -25.81 -9.40 -14.69
CA ILE A 204 -25.38 -9.90 -13.37
C ILE A 204 -24.11 -9.16 -12.91
N ALA A 205 -23.12 -9.00 -13.79
CA ALA A 205 -21.90 -8.28 -13.46
C ALA A 205 -22.19 -6.80 -13.11
N ALA A 206 -23.08 -6.14 -13.88
CA ALA A 206 -23.50 -4.78 -13.60
C ALA A 206 -24.25 -4.65 -12.27
N GLU A 207 -25.16 -5.59 -11.95
CA GLU A 207 -25.91 -5.58 -10.68
C GLU A 207 -25.01 -5.82 -9.46
N ILE A 208 -24.01 -6.70 -9.56
CA ILE A 208 -23.01 -6.90 -8.50
C ILE A 208 -22.17 -5.63 -8.31
N HIS A 209 -21.77 -4.98 -9.41
CA HIS A 209 -21.05 -3.70 -9.37
C HIS A 209 -21.89 -2.60 -8.70
N TYR A 210 -23.18 -2.52 -9.03
CA TYR A 210 -24.11 -1.59 -8.38
C TYR A 210 -24.31 -1.89 -6.91
N ALA A 211 -24.32 -3.16 -6.50
CA ALA A 211 -24.43 -3.53 -5.08
C ALA A 211 -23.25 -2.99 -4.25
N ALA A 212 -22.02 -2.97 -4.81
CA ALA A 212 -20.87 -2.35 -4.16
C ALA A 212 -21.05 -0.83 -3.99
N ILE A 213 -21.52 -0.13 -5.03
CA ILE A 213 -21.78 1.31 -4.99
C ILE A 213 -22.89 1.64 -3.99
N ASP A 214 -23.99 0.90 -4.03
CA ASP A 214 -25.13 1.10 -3.13
C ASP A 214 -24.74 0.88 -1.67
N ASP A 215 -23.90 -0.12 -1.39
CA ASP A 215 -23.39 -0.34 -0.05
C ASP A 215 -22.49 0.81 0.42
N ILE A 216 -21.58 1.32 -0.41
CA ILE A 216 -20.75 2.50 -0.06
C ILE A 216 -21.65 3.70 0.30
N LEU A 217 -22.61 4.04 -0.57
CA LEU A 217 -23.49 5.20 -0.36
C LEU A 217 -24.38 5.03 0.88
N LYS A 218 -24.78 3.79 1.20
CA LYS A 218 -25.60 3.49 2.38
C LYS A 218 -24.78 3.48 3.67
N ALA A 219 -23.60 2.87 3.64
CA ALA A 219 -22.73 2.72 4.80
C ALA A 219 -22.03 4.04 5.15
N TYR A 220 -21.76 4.88 4.15
CA TYR A 220 -21.01 6.13 4.26
C TYR A 220 -21.76 7.28 3.56
N PRO A 221 -22.89 7.75 4.12
CA PRO A 221 -23.77 8.70 3.45
C PRO A 221 -23.11 10.05 3.13
N ASP A 222 -22.09 10.46 3.88
CA ASP A 222 -21.38 11.73 3.70
C ASP A 222 -20.05 11.57 2.93
N ILE A 223 -19.81 10.43 2.27
CA ILE A 223 -18.55 10.17 1.57
C ILE A 223 -18.30 11.18 0.44
N ASP A 224 -17.11 11.81 0.42
CA ASP A 224 -16.78 12.83 -0.57
C ASP A 224 -16.49 12.25 -1.96
N TYR A 225 -15.90 11.05 -2.01
CA TYR A 225 -15.44 10.42 -3.23
C TYR A 225 -15.65 8.91 -3.26
N ILE A 226 -15.94 8.38 -4.45
CA ILE A 226 -15.78 6.96 -4.78
C ILE A 226 -14.58 6.81 -5.70
N TRP A 227 -13.67 5.90 -5.34
CA TRP A 227 -12.42 5.70 -6.07
C TRP A 227 -12.39 4.33 -6.76
N MET A 228 -12.53 4.34 -8.08
CA MET A 228 -12.55 3.14 -8.90
C MET A 228 -11.14 2.77 -9.33
N TRP A 229 -10.68 1.57 -8.95
CA TRP A 229 -9.33 1.09 -9.23
C TRP A 229 -9.32 0.10 -10.40
N LEU A 230 -8.49 0.36 -11.40
CA LEU A 230 -8.17 -0.62 -12.44
C LEU A 230 -7.23 -1.67 -11.84
N ASN A 231 -7.73 -2.90 -11.73
CA ASN A 231 -6.96 -4.04 -11.23
C ASN A 231 -5.82 -4.43 -12.19
N GLU A 232 -4.64 -4.74 -11.66
CA GLU A 232 -3.45 -5.16 -12.43
C GLU A 232 -3.63 -6.45 -13.25
N HIS A 233 -4.41 -7.37 -12.71
CA HIS A 233 -4.72 -8.68 -13.25
C HIS A 233 -5.66 -8.62 -14.46
N SER A 234 -6.29 -7.48 -14.73
CA SER A 234 -7.13 -7.32 -15.93
C SER A 234 -6.34 -7.42 -17.24
N PHE A 235 -5.01 -7.31 -17.17
CA PHE A 235 -4.09 -7.42 -18.30
C PHE A 235 -3.58 -8.86 -18.51
N MET A 236 -3.82 -9.78 -17.57
CA MET A 236 -3.27 -11.13 -17.62
C MET A 236 -4.26 -12.10 -18.28
N GLY A 237 -3.79 -12.84 -19.29
CA GLY A 237 -4.59 -13.90 -19.93
C GLY A 237 -5.76 -13.41 -20.79
N VAL A 238 -5.69 -12.17 -21.30
CA VAL A 238 -6.74 -11.58 -22.14
C VAL A 238 -6.82 -12.30 -23.49
N ASP A 239 -7.99 -12.85 -23.79
CA ASP A 239 -8.34 -13.37 -25.13
C ASP A 239 -9.39 -12.45 -25.78
N THR A 240 -8.89 -11.53 -26.62
CA THR A 240 -9.73 -10.55 -27.31
C THR A 240 -10.70 -11.20 -28.31
N GLN A 241 -10.29 -12.28 -28.99
CA GLN A 241 -11.16 -12.96 -29.95
C GLN A 241 -12.35 -13.62 -29.25
N LYS A 242 -12.12 -14.24 -28.09
CA LYS A 242 -13.17 -14.82 -27.25
C LYS A 242 -14.09 -13.74 -26.69
N ALA A 243 -13.54 -12.66 -26.15
CA ALA A 243 -14.35 -11.59 -25.57
C ALA A 243 -15.26 -10.90 -26.61
N LEU A 244 -14.77 -10.71 -27.84
CA LEU A 244 -15.52 -10.11 -28.94
C LEU A 244 -16.61 -11.02 -29.55
N ARG A 245 -16.75 -12.27 -29.09
CA ARG A 245 -17.94 -13.10 -29.39
C ARG A 245 -19.18 -12.59 -28.66
N ASN A 246 -19.02 -11.87 -27.54
CA ASN A 246 -20.14 -11.22 -26.87
C ASN A 246 -20.62 -10.02 -27.70
N ALA A 247 -21.77 -10.16 -28.37
CA ALA A 247 -22.26 -9.15 -29.31
C ALA A 247 -22.46 -7.75 -28.71
N PRO A 248 -23.01 -7.58 -27.48
CA PRO A 248 -23.07 -6.28 -26.81
C PRO A 248 -21.71 -5.63 -26.62
N PHE A 249 -20.72 -6.37 -26.10
CA PHE A 249 -19.39 -5.82 -25.89
C PHE A 249 -18.65 -5.56 -27.21
N ALA A 250 -18.81 -6.42 -28.21
CA ALA A 250 -18.21 -6.23 -29.53
C ALA A 250 -18.67 -4.93 -30.21
N ARG A 251 -19.91 -4.49 -29.97
CA ARG A 251 -20.37 -3.16 -30.42
C ARG A 251 -19.64 -2.04 -29.69
N ALA A 252 -19.61 -2.09 -28.35
CA ALA A 252 -18.89 -1.10 -27.55
C ALA A 252 -17.40 -1.02 -27.92
N TYR A 253 -16.76 -2.17 -28.17
CA TYR A 253 -15.38 -2.24 -28.65
C TYR A 253 -15.20 -1.51 -29.98
N ARG A 254 -15.97 -1.83 -31.02
CA ARG A 254 -15.87 -1.14 -32.33
C ARG A 254 -16.13 0.36 -32.25
N GLU A 255 -17.03 0.78 -31.36
CA GLU A 255 -17.37 2.20 -31.19
C GLU A 255 -16.28 3.01 -30.47
N ASN A 256 -15.44 2.36 -29.64
CA ASN A 256 -14.54 3.05 -28.73
C ASN A 256 -13.06 2.67 -28.89
N GLU A 257 -12.70 1.65 -29.68
CA GLU A 257 -11.31 1.18 -29.78
C GLU A 257 -10.35 2.22 -30.37
N SER A 258 -10.85 3.14 -31.20
CA SER A 258 -10.09 4.27 -31.75
C SER A 258 -9.66 5.28 -30.68
N PHE A 259 -10.30 5.29 -29.51
CA PHE A 259 -9.77 6.04 -28.37
C PHE A 259 -8.51 5.41 -27.80
N PHE A 260 -8.05 4.23 -28.22
CA PHE A 260 -6.92 3.53 -27.61
C PHE A 260 -5.90 3.11 -28.68
N GLU A 261 -5.62 4.01 -29.62
CA GLU A 261 -4.63 3.81 -30.67
C GLU A 261 -3.21 3.64 -30.12
N GLU A 262 -2.91 4.23 -28.96
CA GLU A 262 -1.59 4.16 -28.31
C GLU A 262 -1.41 2.92 -27.43
N ALA A 263 -2.46 2.11 -27.26
CA ALA A 263 -2.37 0.88 -26.51
C ALA A 263 -1.29 -0.03 -27.13
N ALA A 264 -0.46 -0.62 -26.26
CA ALA A 264 0.72 -1.37 -26.69
C ALA A 264 0.38 -2.58 -27.59
N ASP A 265 -0.77 -3.21 -27.36
CA ASP A 265 -1.27 -4.36 -28.10
C ASP A 265 -2.80 -4.43 -28.05
N SER A 266 -3.37 -5.45 -28.70
CA SER A 266 -4.82 -5.68 -28.71
C SER A 266 -5.40 -5.94 -27.33
N SER A 267 -4.64 -6.55 -26.43
CA SER A 267 -5.09 -6.86 -25.07
C SER A 267 -5.21 -5.60 -24.24
N ALA A 268 -4.20 -4.72 -24.28
CA ALA A 268 -4.27 -3.39 -23.68
C ALA A 268 -5.42 -2.56 -24.26
N ARG A 269 -5.65 -2.62 -25.59
CA ARG A 269 -6.78 -1.94 -26.22
C ARG A 269 -8.13 -2.44 -25.72
N PHE A 270 -8.28 -3.76 -25.59
CA PHE A 270 -9.45 -4.39 -24.98
C PHE A 270 -9.66 -3.91 -23.54
N VAL A 271 -8.62 -3.92 -22.71
CA VAL A 271 -8.70 -3.45 -21.31
C VAL A 271 -9.08 -1.96 -21.26
N GLY A 272 -8.58 -1.14 -22.18
CA GLY A 272 -8.98 0.26 -22.34
C GLY A 272 -10.49 0.43 -22.52
N VAL A 273 -11.08 -0.28 -23.49
CA VAL A 273 -12.54 -0.22 -23.70
C VAL A 273 -13.30 -0.84 -22.54
N TRP A 274 -12.81 -1.94 -21.98
CA TRP A 274 -13.42 -2.60 -20.83
C TRP A 274 -13.49 -1.67 -19.59
N ALA A 275 -12.40 -0.97 -19.29
CA ALA A 275 -12.34 0.03 -18.22
C ALA A 275 -13.27 1.22 -18.50
N LEU A 276 -13.32 1.69 -19.75
CA LEU A 276 -14.24 2.75 -20.17
C LEU A 276 -15.70 2.36 -19.88
N GLU A 277 -16.10 1.13 -20.17
CA GLU A 277 -17.47 0.68 -19.95
C GLU A 277 -17.82 0.57 -18.45
N TYR A 278 -16.92 0.09 -17.59
CA TYR A 278 -17.14 0.12 -16.13
C TYR A 278 -17.21 1.54 -15.56
N MET A 279 -16.38 2.45 -16.07
CA MET A 279 -16.40 3.85 -15.64
C MET A 279 -17.70 4.55 -16.06
N LYS A 280 -18.22 4.28 -17.26
CA LYS A 280 -19.55 4.75 -17.70
C LYS A 280 -20.66 4.22 -16.79
N LEU A 281 -20.68 2.90 -16.51
CA LEU A 281 -21.65 2.28 -15.61
C LEU A 281 -21.66 2.97 -14.24
N THR A 282 -20.48 3.17 -13.66
CA THR A 282 -20.33 3.82 -12.34
C THR A 282 -20.83 5.26 -12.37
N TYR A 283 -20.41 6.03 -13.37
CA TYR A 283 -20.75 7.44 -13.50
C TYR A 283 -22.25 7.67 -13.68
N ASP A 284 -22.88 6.90 -14.58
CA ASP A 284 -24.31 6.99 -14.85
C ASP A 284 -25.13 6.53 -13.64
N TYR A 285 -24.68 5.48 -12.95
CA TYR A 285 -25.36 4.97 -11.77
C TYR A 285 -25.32 5.96 -10.61
N LEU A 286 -24.17 6.58 -10.32
CA LEU A 286 -24.05 7.62 -9.30
C LEU A 286 -24.97 8.81 -9.56
N LYS A 287 -25.06 9.25 -10.83
CA LYS A 287 -26.01 10.29 -11.24
C LYS A 287 -27.45 9.86 -11.04
N SER A 288 -27.80 8.63 -11.38
CA SER A 288 -29.17 8.10 -11.19
C SER A 288 -29.58 8.06 -9.72
N LYS A 289 -28.62 7.90 -8.81
CA LYS A 289 -28.82 7.92 -7.35
C LYS A 289 -28.86 9.33 -6.77
N GLY A 290 -28.56 10.36 -7.56
CA GLY A 290 -28.41 11.73 -7.07
C GLY A 290 -27.25 11.88 -6.07
N SER A 291 -26.22 11.03 -6.17
CA SER A 291 -25.08 11.07 -5.25
C SER A 291 -24.28 12.36 -5.42
N HIS A 292 -23.80 12.91 -4.30
CA HIS A 292 -22.87 14.04 -4.30
C HIS A 292 -21.40 13.60 -4.37
N ALA A 293 -21.12 12.31 -4.15
CA ALA A 293 -19.78 11.77 -4.17
C ALA A 293 -19.15 11.92 -5.56
N LYS A 294 -17.93 12.45 -5.62
CA LYS A 294 -17.18 12.60 -6.87
C LYS A 294 -16.50 11.30 -7.25
N LEU A 295 -16.32 11.09 -8.56
CA LEU A 295 -15.71 9.88 -9.09
C LEU A 295 -14.23 10.07 -9.39
N ILE A 296 -13.40 9.17 -8.87
CA ILE A 296 -11.97 9.09 -9.15
C ILE A 296 -11.69 7.79 -9.91
N LEU A 297 -10.92 7.87 -10.99
CA LEU A 297 -10.28 6.73 -11.63
C LEU A 297 -8.85 6.60 -11.11
N GLY A 298 -8.50 5.42 -10.60
CA GLY A 298 -7.14 5.02 -10.24
C GLY A 298 -6.83 3.62 -10.74
N GLY A 299 -5.65 3.12 -10.39
CA GLY A 299 -5.16 1.82 -10.84
C GLY A 299 -3.65 1.72 -10.73
N TRP A 300 -3.17 0.50 -10.95
CA TRP A 300 -1.75 0.17 -10.83
C TRP A 300 -0.90 0.93 -11.86
N GLY A 301 0.23 1.46 -11.37
CA GLY A 301 1.08 2.40 -12.09
C GLY A 301 2.15 1.75 -12.97
N GLY A 302 2.17 0.43 -13.15
CA GLY A 302 3.11 -0.21 -14.07
C GLY A 302 2.93 0.38 -15.47
N GLY A 303 4.00 0.73 -16.17
CA GLY A 303 3.92 1.52 -17.43
C GLY A 303 2.99 0.94 -18.49
N HIS A 304 2.79 -0.38 -18.51
CA HIS A 304 1.87 -1.10 -19.41
C HIS A 304 0.43 -1.27 -18.88
N GLN A 305 0.16 -0.84 -17.65
CA GLN A 305 -1.15 -0.93 -16.98
C GLN A 305 -1.93 0.37 -17.17
N LEU A 306 -2.47 0.97 -16.10
CA LEU A 306 -3.31 2.18 -16.19
C LEU A 306 -2.65 3.33 -16.97
N PRO A 307 -1.36 3.69 -16.76
CA PRO A 307 -0.73 4.78 -17.50
C PRO A 307 -0.89 4.68 -19.01
N SER A 308 -0.82 3.46 -19.58
CA SER A 308 -0.97 3.24 -21.02
C SER A 308 -2.37 3.56 -21.56
N LEU A 309 -3.39 3.57 -20.68
CA LEU A 309 -4.80 3.76 -21.05
C LEU A 309 -5.30 5.18 -20.81
N LEU A 310 -4.60 5.98 -19.99
CA LEU A 310 -5.08 7.28 -19.53
C LEU A 310 -5.33 8.30 -20.65
N LYS A 311 -4.53 8.29 -21.73
CA LYS A 311 -4.78 9.17 -22.89
C LYS A 311 -6.11 8.85 -23.58
N GLY A 312 -6.40 7.57 -23.76
CA GLY A 312 -7.67 7.12 -24.32
C GLY A 312 -8.86 7.38 -23.43
N LEU A 313 -8.71 7.10 -22.13
CA LEU A 313 -9.73 7.40 -21.14
C LEU A 313 -9.96 8.91 -21.01
N ASP A 314 -8.93 9.76 -21.14
CA ASP A 314 -9.13 11.21 -21.12
C ASP A 314 -10.00 11.68 -22.29
N ARG A 315 -9.82 11.13 -23.49
CA ARG A 315 -10.66 11.46 -24.65
C ARG A 315 -12.10 11.01 -24.47
N ALA A 316 -12.31 9.82 -23.91
CA ALA A 316 -13.61 9.17 -23.89
C ALA A 316 -14.49 9.52 -22.68
N LEU A 317 -13.88 9.79 -21.51
CA LEU A 317 -14.62 9.98 -20.26
C LEU A 317 -15.01 11.46 -20.01
N PRO A 318 -16.14 11.70 -19.32
CA PRO A 318 -16.49 13.01 -18.78
C PRO A 318 -15.32 13.68 -18.03
N LYS A 319 -15.17 15.00 -18.19
CA LYS A 319 -14.02 15.77 -17.66
C LYS A 319 -14.07 16.03 -16.16
N ASP A 320 -15.23 15.83 -15.54
CA ASP A 320 -15.43 15.91 -14.08
C ASP A 320 -14.96 14.66 -13.34
N ILE A 321 -14.66 13.55 -14.05
CA ILE A 321 -13.99 12.38 -13.47
C ILE A 321 -12.51 12.71 -13.25
N ILE A 322 -12.09 12.57 -11.99
CA ILE A 322 -10.73 12.83 -11.54
C ILE A 322 -9.85 11.66 -11.91
N PHE A 323 -8.68 11.92 -12.48
CA PHE A 323 -7.69 10.87 -12.73
C PHE A 323 -6.65 10.84 -11.62
N SER A 324 -6.28 9.65 -11.20
CA SER A 324 -5.20 9.40 -10.25
C SER A 324 -4.26 8.35 -10.83
N CYS A 325 -2.96 8.49 -10.58
CA CYS A 325 -1.96 7.58 -11.12
C CYS A 325 -0.94 7.25 -10.04
N LEU A 326 -0.83 5.96 -9.68
CA LEU A 326 0.31 5.46 -8.91
C LEU A 326 1.60 5.75 -9.66
N ASN A 327 2.58 6.29 -8.94
CA ASN A 327 3.91 6.47 -9.50
C ASN A 327 4.47 5.08 -9.86
N PRO A 328 5.03 4.89 -11.07
CA PRO A 328 5.49 3.58 -11.54
C PRO A 328 6.62 2.98 -10.68
N ASP A 329 6.87 1.69 -10.89
CA ASP A 329 7.97 0.94 -10.28
C ASP A 329 7.98 1.01 -8.74
N LEU A 330 6.80 0.92 -8.11
CA LEU A 330 6.63 1.04 -6.66
C LEU A 330 7.18 2.39 -6.13
N GLY A 331 7.01 3.43 -6.94
CA GLY A 331 7.51 4.78 -6.68
C GLY A 331 9.02 4.95 -6.86
N LYS A 332 9.72 4.04 -7.54
CA LYS A 332 11.10 4.28 -7.98
C LYS A 332 11.17 5.28 -9.13
N SER A 333 10.13 5.30 -9.97
CA SER A 333 9.97 6.24 -11.05
C SER A 333 8.96 7.33 -10.66
N PRO A 334 9.15 8.57 -11.12
CA PRO A 334 8.14 9.60 -10.95
C PRO A 334 6.92 9.33 -11.83
N GLN A 335 5.82 10.03 -11.56
CA GLN A 335 4.65 10.00 -12.41
C GLN A 335 4.97 10.38 -13.88
N PRO A 336 4.31 9.78 -14.88
CA PRO A 336 4.61 10.02 -16.30
C PRO A 336 4.43 11.48 -16.74
N GLU A 337 5.25 11.92 -17.71
CA GLU A 337 5.24 13.31 -18.21
C GLU A 337 3.88 13.72 -18.79
N PHE A 338 3.24 12.84 -19.56
CA PHE A 338 1.98 13.12 -20.26
C PHE A 338 0.81 13.45 -19.33
N LEU A 339 0.90 13.17 -18.02
CA LEU A 339 -0.12 13.59 -17.06
C LEU A 339 -0.29 15.11 -17.04
N GLY A 340 0.78 15.88 -17.30
CA GLY A 340 0.70 17.33 -17.42
C GLY A 340 -0.14 17.79 -18.63
N GLU A 341 -0.24 16.99 -19.69
CA GLU A 341 -1.11 17.27 -20.84
C GLU A 341 -2.58 17.05 -20.46
N ILE A 342 -2.88 15.94 -19.79
CA ILE A 342 -4.23 15.60 -19.31
C ILE A 342 -4.71 16.64 -18.28
N ALA A 343 -3.81 17.07 -17.38
CA ALA A 343 -4.09 18.04 -16.32
C ALA A 343 -4.52 19.43 -16.84
N ARG A 344 -4.30 19.74 -18.12
CA ARG A 344 -4.81 20.98 -18.75
C ARG A 344 -6.34 20.98 -18.87
N ASN A 345 -6.96 19.79 -18.89
CA ASN A 345 -8.37 19.63 -19.24
C ASN A 345 -9.21 18.93 -18.17
N ARG A 346 -8.60 18.35 -17.13
CA ARG A 346 -9.27 17.72 -15.98
C ARG A 346 -8.38 17.71 -14.74
N ASN A 347 -8.97 17.41 -13.59
CA ASN A 347 -8.19 17.21 -12.36
C ASN A 347 -7.41 15.89 -12.43
N VAL A 348 -6.10 15.98 -12.13
CA VAL A 348 -5.19 14.84 -12.11
C VAL A 348 -4.40 14.85 -10.80
N TRP A 349 -4.30 13.69 -10.17
CA TRP A 349 -3.54 13.48 -8.93
C TRP A 349 -2.41 12.46 -9.17
N ALA A 350 -1.20 12.78 -8.73
CA ALA A 350 -0.12 11.80 -8.64
C ALA A 350 -0.20 11.06 -7.30
N VAL A 351 0.13 9.76 -7.30
CA VAL A 351 0.13 8.94 -6.09
C VAL A 351 1.55 8.42 -5.82
N PRO A 352 2.42 9.25 -5.21
CA PRO A 352 3.79 8.84 -4.85
C PRO A 352 3.79 7.87 -3.66
N TRP A 353 4.83 7.02 -3.60
CA TRP A 353 4.96 5.98 -2.60
C TRP A 353 5.91 6.40 -1.49
N LEU A 354 5.40 6.57 -0.26
CA LEU A 354 6.27 6.85 0.90
C LEU A 354 7.21 5.68 1.18
N GLU A 355 6.83 4.49 0.79
CA GLU A 355 7.56 3.24 0.91
C GLU A 355 6.99 2.23 -0.10
N GLY A 356 7.73 1.17 -0.39
CA GLY A 356 7.26 0.04 -1.19
C GLY A 356 6.96 -1.16 -0.31
N ASP A 357 5.87 -1.86 -0.63
CA ASP A 357 5.47 -3.15 -0.05
C ASP A 357 6.51 -4.27 -0.26
N HIS A 358 7.41 -4.12 -1.22
CA HIS A 358 8.53 -5.03 -1.44
C HIS A 358 9.65 -4.97 -0.39
N GLN A 359 9.62 -4.05 0.60
CA GLN A 359 10.71 -3.88 1.59
C GLN A 359 10.23 -3.49 3.01
N LEU A 360 9.08 -3.98 3.47
CA LEU A 360 8.44 -3.52 4.72
C LEU A 360 9.14 -3.94 6.03
N TRP A 361 10.19 -4.77 5.98
CA TRP A 361 11.00 -5.11 7.16
C TRP A 361 12.25 -4.25 7.31
N HIS A 362 12.47 -3.34 6.34
CA HIS A 362 13.64 -2.50 6.31
C HIS A 362 13.26 -1.02 6.30
N PHE A 363 14.17 -0.18 6.76
CA PHE A 363 14.07 1.27 6.66
C PHE A 363 14.19 1.71 5.21
N GLN A 364 13.20 2.45 4.72
CA GLN A 364 13.14 2.91 3.33
C GLN A 364 13.25 4.42 3.25
N PRO A 365 14.46 5.02 3.28
CA PRO A 365 14.59 6.46 3.10
C PRO A 365 14.17 6.84 1.68
N ARG A 366 13.21 7.76 1.56
CA ARG A 366 12.70 8.30 0.30
C ARG A 366 12.51 9.83 0.37
N VAL A 367 13.23 10.54 1.25
CA VAL A 367 13.14 12.00 1.38
C VAL A 367 13.50 12.67 0.05
N HIS A 368 14.57 12.22 -0.59
CA HIS A 368 14.97 12.67 -1.92
C HIS A 368 13.86 12.47 -2.95
N MET A 369 13.23 11.28 -2.98
CA MET A 369 12.19 10.96 -3.95
C MET A 369 10.90 11.75 -3.71
N MET A 370 10.44 11.85 -2.46
CA MET A 370 9.24 12.62 -2.14
C MET A 370 9.41 14.09 -2.54
N ARG A 371 10.59 14.65 -2.30
CA ARG A 371 10.94 15.98 -2.80
C ARG A 371 10.86 16.05 -4.33
N GLU A 372 11.52 15.16 -5.06
CA GLU A 372 11.56 15.23 -6.53
C GLU A 372 10.19 14.97 -7.18
N HIS A 373 9.44 13.97 -6.70
CA HIS A 373 8.15 13.57 -7.27
C HIS A 373 7.09 14.66 -7.05
N VAL A 374 7.01 15.23 -5.85
CA VAL A 374 6.04 16.29 -5.54
C VAL A 374 6.39 17.59 -6.27
N LYS A 375 7.68 17.93 -6.41
CA LYS A 375 8.12 19.07 -7.23
C LYS A 375 7.80 18.86 -8.71
N LEU A 376 7.95 17.64 -9.24
CA LEU A 376 7.54 17.34 -10.61
C LEU A 376 6.02 17.50 -10.78
N ALA A 377 5.22 17.05 -9.81
CA ALA A 377 3.77 17.20 -9.86
C ALA A 377 3.37 18.69 -9.90
N ALA A 378 4.09 19.55 -9.17
CA ALA A 378 3.88 20.99 -9.21
C ALA A 378 4.22 21.58 -10.58
N LYS A 379 5.36 21.17 -11.18
CA LYS A 379 5.76 21.58 -12.53
C LYS A 379 4.77 21.14 -13.61
N GLN A 380 4.15 19.97 -13.42
CA GLN A 380 3.11 19.43 -14.31
C GLN A 380 1.73 20.06 -14.09
N ASN A 381 1.61 20.98 -13.13
CA ASN A 381 0.35 21.63 -12.74
C ASN A 381 -0.76 20.63 -12.36
N LEU A 382 -0.39 19.55 -11.66
CA LEU A 382 -1.36 18.58 -11.14
C LEU A 382 -2.16 19.22 -9.99
N ASP A 383 -3.45 18.88 -9.90
CA ASP A 383 -4.36 19.39 -8.86
C ASP A 383 -4.02 18.82 -7.46
N GLY A 384 -3.47 17.60 -7.44
CA GLY A 384 -3.27 16.86 -6.21
C GLY A 384 -2.07 15.93 -6.20
N VAL A 385 -1.63 15.63 -4.99
CA VAL A 385 -0.69 14.54 -4.68
C VAL A 385 -1.24 13.73 -3.51
N VAL A 386 -1.20 12.39 -3.60
CA VAL A 386 -1.75 11.48 -2.58
C VAL A 386 -0.72 10.40 -2.22
N ALA A 387 -0.19 10.40 -1.01
CA ALA A 387 0.89 9.50 -0.63
C ALA A 387 0.40 8.10 -0.21
N ILE A 388 0.75 7.04 -0.97
CA ILE A 388 0.48 5.64 -0.58
C ILE A 388 1.51 5.15 0.44
N HIS A 389 1.05 4.42 1.46
CA HIS A 389 1.90 3.81 2.49
C HIS A 389 1.17 2.72 3.30
N TRP A 390 1.93 2.02 4.15
CA TRP A 390 1.44 1.02 5.11
C TRP A 390 1.78 1.41 6.54
N ARG A 391 3.07 1.58 6.82
CA ARG A 391 3.63 1.91 8.14
C ARG A 391 3.55 3.42 8.38
N THR A 392 3.65 3.84 9.63
CA THR A 392 3.66 5.27 10.01
C THR A 392 5.02 5.73 10.51
N GLU A 393 5.73 4.88 11.27
CA GLU A 393 6.97 5.25 11.94
C GLU A 393 8.19 5.22 11.01
N GLU A 394 8.43 4.11 10.30
CA GLU A 394 9.56 4.03 9.37
C GLU A 394 9.51 5.07 8.24
N PRO A 395 8.37 5.30 7.56
CA PRO A 395 8.30 6.31 6.51
C PRO A 395 8.06 7.73 7.04
N ARG A 396 8.13 8.00 8.35
CA ARG A 396 7.75 9.32 8.92
C ARG A 396 8.50 10.50 8.30
N PHE A 397 9.79 10.36 7.99
CA PHE A 397 10.55 11.43 7.32
C PHE A 397 10.14 11.62 5.86
N ASN A 398 9.73 10.54 5.19
CA ASN A 398 9.19 10.59 3.83
C ASN A 398 7.83 11.30 3.84
N PHE A 399 6.95 10.97 4.79
CA PHE A 399 5.67 11.64 5.01
C PHE A 399 5.84 13.13 5.26
N ARG A 400 6.71 13.52 6.20
CA ARG A 400 6.98 14.93 6.52
C ARG A 400 7.53 15.70 5.32
N THR A 401 8.38 15.07 4.51
CA THR A 401 8.88 15.66 3.26
C THR A 401 7.76 15.83 2.25
N PHE A 402 6.98 14.78 2.01
CA PHE A 402 5.81 14.83 1.14
C PHE A 402 4.87 15.97 1.53
N ALA A 403 4.48 16.05 2.81
CA ALA A 403 3.56 17.05 3.31
C ALA A 403 4.11 18.48 3.20
N HIS A 404 5.42 18.67 3.44
CA HIS A 404 6.11 19.94 3.28
C HIS A 404 5.99 20.46 1.84
N PHE A 405 6.41 19.67 0.85
CA PHE A 405 6.35 20.06 -0.57
C PHE A 405 4.92 20.08 -1.13
N ALA A 406 3.99 19.32 -0.55
CA ALA A 406 2.57 19.38 -0.91
C ALA A 406 1.92 20.68 -0.41
N SER A 407 2.44 21.24 0.68
CA SER A 407 1.96 22.48 1.31
C SER A 407 2.72 23.73 0.89
N ASP A 408 3.83 23.59 0.16
CA ASP A 408 4.63 24.67 -0.41
C ASP A 408 5.28 24.17 -1.71
N LYS A 409 4.71 24.52 -2.86
CA LYS A 409 5.20 24.13 -4.19
C LYS A 409 6.53 24.79 -4.55
N ASP A 410 6.88 25.90 -3.89
CA ASP A 410 8.08 26.69 -4.18
C ASP A 410 9.25 26.37 -3.23
N ALA A 411 9.03 25.50 -2.25
CA ALA A 411 10.03 24.97 -1.33
C ALA A 411 11.32 24.52 -2.05
N LYS A 412 12.47 24.84 -1.44
CA LYS A 412 13.81 24.66 -2.07
C LYS A 412 14.77 23.83 -1.23
N GLU A 413 14.37 23.43 -0.03
CA GLU A 413 15.22 22.73 0.92
C GLU A 413 15.86 21.50 0.27
N SER A 414 17.15 21.30 0.54
CA SER A 414 17.87 20.10 0.13
C SER A 414 17.51 18.92 1.03
N VAL A 415 17.87 17.71 0.59
CA VAL A 415 17.70 16.48 1.38
C VAL A 415 18.41 16.59 2.74
N GLU A 416 19.62 17.16 2.76
CA GLU A 416 20.38 17.41 3.98
C GLU A 416 19.68 18.40 4.90
N GLN A 417 19.12 19.49 4.37
CA GLN A 417 18.39 20.48 5.19
C GLN A 417 17.13 19.86 5.81
N LEU A 418 16.42 19.00 5.07
CA LEU A 418 15.24 18.29 5.55
C LEU A 418 15.61 17.32 6.67
N TYR A 419 16.61 16.46 6.45
CA TYR A 419 17.09 15.56 7.50
C TYR A 419 17.62 16.31 8.71
N ASP A 420 18.43 17.36 8.54
CA ASP A 420 18.96 18.15 9.66
C ASP A 420 17.84 18.72 10.53
N ARG A 421 16.80 19.28 9.90
CA ARG A 421 15.61 19.78 10.59
C ARG A 421 14.91 18.67 11.37
N PHE A 422 14.54 17.57 10.70
CA PHE A 422 13.76 16.50 11.32
C PHE A 422 14.53 15.80 12.44
N LEU A 423 15.82 15.51 12.23
CA LEU A 423 16.67 14.87 13.22
C LEU A 423 16.97 15.80 14.40
N THR A 424 17.05 17.11 14.17
CA THR A 424 17.24 18.09 15.26
C THR A 424 16.05 18.11 16.19
N GLU A 425 14.84 18.05 15.64
CA GLU A 425 13.61 17.98 16.44
C GLU A 425 13.53 16.65 17.21
N GLU A 426 13.74 15.53 16.51
CA GLU A 426 13.56 14.18 17.06
C GLU A 426 14.64 13.74 18.04
N PHE A 427 15.90 14.06 17.73
CA PHE A 427 17.08 13.49 18.42
C PHE A 427 18.01 14.57 19.00
N GLY A 428 17.74 15.85 18.74
CA GLY A 428 18.58 16.97 19.17
C GLY A 428 19.73 17.31 18.21
N LYS A 429 20.26 18.53 18.33
CA LYS A 429 21.25 19.12 17.42
C LYS A 429 22.52 18.28 17.25
N ASP A 430 23.04 17.74 18.35
CA ASP A 430 24.28 16.95 18.33
C ASP A 430 24.11 15.64 17.54
N ALA A 431 22.93 15.02 17.65
CA ALA A 431 22.59 13.82 16.90
C ALA A 431 22.36 14.13 15.42
N ALA A 432 21.57 15.17 15.12
CA ALA A 432 21.33 15.64 13.76
C ALA A 432 22.65 15.92 13.02
N LYS A 433 23.59 16.61 13.65
CA LYS A 433 24.90 16.93 13.06
C LYS A 433 25.68 15.69 12.62
N LYS A 434 25.62 14.60 13.40
CA LYS A 434 26.31 13.34 13.06
C LYS A 434 25.55 12.50 12.06
N MET A 435 24.22 12.45 12.17
CA MET A 435 23.39 11.47 11.46
C MET A 435 22.89 11.97 10.11
N THR A 436 22.70 13.28 9.94
CA THR A 436 22.23 13.89 8.68
C THR A 436 23.07 13.45 7.46
N PRO A 437 24.41 13.53 7.48
CA PRO A 437 25.20 13.14 6.31
C PRO A 437 25.06 11.66 5.97
N LEU A 438 24.91 10.79 6.98
CA LEU A 438 24.75 9.35 6.80
C LEU A 438 23.39 9.03 6.16
N LEU A 439 22.30 9.58 6.69
CA LEU A 439 20.95 9.33 6.17
C LEU A 439 20.73 9.98 4.80
N ALA A 440 21.15 11.23 4.61
CA ALA A 440 21.09 11.88 3.30
C ALA A 440 21.98 11.18 2.25
N GLY A 441 23.09 10.59 2.69
CA GLY A 441 23.95 9.75 1.85
C GLY A 441 23.25 8.44 1.45
N MET A 442 22.66 7.74 2.43
CA MET A 442 21.91 6.50 2.22
C MET A 442 20.71 6.69 1.29
N ASP A 443 19.95 7.76 1.49
CA ASP A 443 18.76 8.14 0.72
C ASP A 443 19.11 8.47 -0.74
N ARG A 444 20.05 9.40 -0.98
CA ARG A 444 20.38 9.82 -2.36
C ARG A 444 21.07 8.74 -3.18
N LYS A 445 21.91 7.91 -2.54
CA LYS A 445 22.57 6.76 -3.18
C LYS A 445 21.66 5.55 -3.25
N GLN A 446 20.52 5.59 -2.56
CA GLN A 446 19.46 4.60 -2.60
C GLN A 446 19.97 3.21 -2.24
N ILE A 447 20.84 3.16 -1.22
CA ILE A 447 21.57 1.96 -0.78
C ILE A 447 20.60 0.81 -0.45
N GLN A 448 19.39 1.14 -0.02
CA GLN A 448 18.38 0.17 0.42
C GLN A 448 17.75 -0.67 -0.71
N TRP A 449 17.72 -0.21 -1.97
CA TRP A 449 16.72 -0.73 -2.92
C TRP A 449 16.81 -2.18 -3.32
N ASN A 450 17.98 -2.79 -3.17
CA ASN A 450 18.21 -4.17 -3.61
C ASN A 450 17.96 -5.18 -2.48
N VAL A 451 17.45 -4.74 -1.32
CA VAL A 451 17.18 -5.61 -0.18
C VAL A 451 15.69 -6.00 -0.17
N PRO A 452 15.32 -7.20 -0.62
CA PRO A 452 13.92 -7.59 -0.72
C PRO A 452 13.33 -7.92 0.66
N SER A 453 12.09 -7.55 0.92
CA SER A 453 11.25 -8.20 1.93
C SER A 453 9.78 -8.08 1.51
N PRO A 454 9.39 -8.73 0.38
CA PRO A 454 8.07 -8.59 -0.21
C PRO A 454 7.01 -9.26 0.65
N GLU A 455 6.38 -8.47 1.52
CA GLU A 455 5.50 -8.98 2.59
C GLU A 455 4.36 -9.85 2.04
N PHE A 456 3.97 -9.65 0.78
CA PHE A 456 2.97 -10.46 0.08
C PHE A 456 3.36 -11.93 -0.18
N TYR A 457 4.64 -12.31 -0.19
CA TYR A 457 5.12 -13.70 -0.44
C TYR A 457 5.47 -14.46 0.84
N ALA A 458 5.43 -15.79 0.80
CA ALA A 458 6.04 -16.61 1.84
C ALA A 458 7.51 -16.23 2.05
N TYR A 459 7.98 -16.28 3.29
CA TYR A 459 9.32 -15.84 3.67
C TYR A 459 10.40 -16.77 3.12
N THR A 460 11.53 -16.17 2.76
CA THR A 460 12.78 -16.87 2.47
C THR A 460 13.93 -16.15 3.20
N PRO A 461 15.01 -16.86 3.58
CA PRO A 461 16.19 -16.23 4.18
C PRO A 461 16.94 -15.25 3.25
N GLU A 462 16.45 -14.96 2.06
CA GLU A 462 17.01 -13.92 1.19
C GLU A 462 16.60 -12.53 1.67
N TRP A 463 15.54 -12.43 2.49
CA TRP A 463 14.94 -11.15 2.84
C TRP A 463 15.84 -10.30 3.76
N GLY A 464 16.57 -10.94 4.66
CA GLY A 464 17.48 -10.28 5.58
C GLY A 464 18.87 -10.03 5.01
N LEU A 465 19.21 -10.58 3.84
CA LEU A 465 20.58 -10.48 3.33
C LEU A 465 20.91 -9.04 2.93
N LEU A 466 22.02 -8.55 3.49
CA LEU A 466 22.54 -7.22 3.25
C LEU A 466 23.91 -7.32 2.55
N ASP A 467 24.11 -6.50 1.51
CA ASP A 467 25.44 -6.32 0.91
C ASP A 467 26.39 -5.53 1.84
N GLU A 468 27.67 -5.48 1.47
CA GLU A 468 28.70 -4.81 2.28
C GLU A 468 28.41 -3.32 2.51
N ASN A 469 27.83 -2.63 1.54
CA ASN A 469 27.49 -1.21 1.66
C ASN A 469 26.35 -1.02 2.66
N ASN A 470 25.32 -1.88 2.59
CA ASN A 470 24.19 -1.92 3.49
C ASN A 470 24.61 -2.23 4.92
N VAL A 471 25.50 -3.19 5.13
CA VAL A 471 26.05 -3.52 6.45
C VAL A 471 26.86 -2.35 7.00
N ARG A 472 27.76 -1.76 6.18
CA ARG A 472 28.64 -0.66 6.60
C ARG A 472 27.84 0.55 7.08
N ILE A 473 26.88 1.03 6.28
CA ILE A 473 26.11 2.24 6.63
C ILE A 473 25.26 2.04 7.90
N ARG A 474 24.69 0.85 8.10
CA ARG A 474 23.93 0.53 9.32
C ARG A 474 24.81 0.48 10.56
N LYS A 475 25.99 -0.13 10.47
CA LYS A 475 26.97 -0.14 11.57
C LYS A 475 27.44 1.28 11.92
N GLU A 476 27.66 2.12 10.92
CA GLU A 476 27.98 3.54 11.12
C GLU A 476 26.84 4.32 11.78
N LEU A 477 25.60 4.11 11.36
CA LEU A 477 24.41 4.73 11.97
C LEU A 477 24.23 4.30 13.43
N VAL A 478 24.33 3.00 13.72
CA VAL A 478 24.23 2.42 15.07
C VAL A 478 25.32 3.00 15.97
N SER A 479 26.59 2.88 15.58
CA SER A 479 27.70 3.35 16.40
C SER A 479 27.68 4.87 16.61
N SER A 480 27.28 5.64 15.59
CA SER A 480 27.12 7.09 15.70
C SER A 480 26.04 7.45 16.73
N GLY A 481 24.87 6.81 16.65
CA GLY A 481 23.79 7.00 17.60
C GLY A 481 24.15 6.60 19.03
N GLU A 482 24.76 5.43 19.22
CA GLU A 482 25.16 4.95 20.56
C GLU A 482 26.15 5.89 21.25
N SER A 483 27.06 6.49 20.48
CA SER A 483 28.02 7.47 21.01
C SER A 483 27.35 8.73 21.60
N LEU A 484 26.09 8.99 21.22
CA LEU A 484 25.31 10.16 21.59
C LEU A 484 24.29 9.88 22.70
N LEU A 485 23.84 8.64 22.87
CA LEU A 485 22.83 8.27 23.86
C LEU A 485 23.18 8.79 25.26
N LYS A 486 24.44 8.68 25.68
CA LYS A 486 24.90 9.15 27.01
C LYS A 486 24.71 10.65 27.24
N LYS A 487 24.55 11.45 26.19
CA LYS A 487 24.39 12.91 26.23
C LYS A 487 22.93 13.36 26.17
N LEU A 488 22.02 12.48 25.75
CA LEU A 488 20.60 12.77 25.60
C LEU A 488 19.79 12.30 26.81
N LYS A 489 18.65 12.95 27.05
CA LYS A 489 17.69 12.62 28.11
C LYS A 489 16.26 12.77 27.59
N GLY A 490 15.32 12.09 28.25
CA GLY A 490 13.90 12.14 27.93
C GLY A 490 13.59 11.66 26.50
N GLU A 491 12.55 12.23 25.91
CA GLU A 491 12.00 11.81 24.61
C GLU A 491 13.04 11.72 23.49
N GLN A 492 13.99 12.66 23.40
CA GLN A 492 15.05 12.62 22.38
C GLN A 492 15.97 11.40 22.51
N ARG A 493 16.22 10.96 23.74
CA ARG A 493 16.98 9.73 23.99
C ARG A 493 16.17 8.53 23.54
N ASP A 494 14.91 8.45 23.96
CA ASP A 494 14.03 7.31 23.65
C ASP A 494 13.80 7.17 22.14
N ASN A 495 13.63 8.30 21.44
CA ASN A 495 13.54 8.36 19.99
C ASN A 495 14.82 7.84 19.32
N LEU A 496 16.00 8.26 19.80
CA LEU A 496 17.26 7.79 19.26
C LEU A 496 17.51 6.30 19.55
N GLU A 497 17.13 5.79 20.73
CA GLU A 497 17.24 4.36 21.07
C GLU A 497 16.42 3.49 20.12
N ARG A 498 15.16 3.88 19.87
CA ARG A 498 14.28 3.18 18.90
C ARG A 498 14.84 3.23 17.48
N PHE A 499 15.35 4.40 17.07
CA PHE A 499 15.96 4.58 15.76
C PHE A 499 17.24 3.74 15.57
N ILE A 500 18.06 3.58 16.61
CA ILE A 500 19.22 2.67 16.60
C ILE A 500 18.76 1.20 16.51
N ALA A 501 17.74 0.83 17.30
CA ALA A 501 17.21 -0.52 17.34
C ALA A 501 16.67 -0.98 15.97
N MET A 502 16.12 -0.08 15.16
CA MET A 502 15.75 -0.36 13.76
C MET A 502 16.92 -0.93 12.94
N PHE A 503 18.05 -0.23 12.87
CA PHE A 503 19.20 -0.70 12.08
C PHE A 503 19.91 -1.89 12.71
N ARG A 504 19.89 -2.00 14.04
CA ARG A 504 20.43 -3.16 14.74
C ARG A 504 19.62 -4.42 14.45
N PHE A 505 18.29 -4.29 14.41
CA PHE A 505 17.42 -5.38 14.00
C PHE A 505 17.77 -5.85 12.59
N GLU A 506 17.91 -4.95 11.62
CA GLU A 506 18.24 -5.33 10.24
C GLU A 506 19.60 -6.02 10.12
N LEU A 507 20.59 -5.64 10.93
CA LEU A 507 21.88 -6.34 11.01
C LEU A 507 21.71 -7.76 11.58
N PHE A 508 20.95 -7.92 12.66
CA PHE A 508 20.69 -9.25 13.23
C PHE A 508 19.84 -10.12 12.29
N LEU A 509 18.86 -9.55 11.59
CA LEU A 509 18.09 -10.26 10.59
C LEU A 509 19.02 -10.82 9.50
N GLY A 510 19.98 -10.03 9.02
CA GLY A 510 20.98 -10.53 8.07
C GLY A 510 21.86 -11.65 8.61
N GLU A 511 22.27 -11.59 9.88
CA GLU A 511 23.04 -12.66 10.53
C GLU A 511 22.21 -13.95 10.71
N VAL A 512 20.93 -13.82 11.09
CA VAL A 512 19.98 -14.94 11.20
C VAL A 512 19.75 -15.59 9.84
N ASP A 513 19.48 -14.79 8.83
CA ASP A 513 19.20 -15.24 7.47
C ASP A 513 20.42 -15.92 6.83
N GLN A 514 21.63 -15.39 7.04
CA GLN A 514 22.90 -16.05 6.65
C GLN A 514 23.06 -17.43 7.31
N ALA A 515 22.70 -17.55 8.60
CA ALA A 515 22.78 -18.81 9.32
C ALA A 515 21.71 -19.82 8.87
N MET A 516 20.53 -19.36 8.45
CA MET A 516 19.44 -20.19 7.93
C MET A 516 19.69 -20.66 6.49
N MET A 517 20.43 -19.89 5.70
CA MET A 517 20.56 -20.11 4.25
C MET A 517 21.07 -21.52 3.86
N PRO A 518 22.09 -22.11 4.52
CA PRO A 518 22.52 -23.47 4.16
C PRO A 518 21.43 -24.51 4.39
N ALA A 519 20.73 -24.46 5.53
CA ALA A 519 19.63 -25.37 5.84
C ALA A 519 18.49 -25.24 4.81
N PHE A 520 18.13 -24.00 4.46
CA PHE A 520 17.12 -23.71 3.45
C PHE A 520 17.51 -24.24 2.07
N THR A 521 18.78 -24.07 1.68
CA THR A 521 19.31 -24.56 0.40
C THR A 521 19.24 -26.09 0.32
N LEU A 522 19.61 -26.81 1.38
CA LEU A 522 19.52 -28.27 1.45
C LEU A 522 18.06 -28.74 1.30
N LYS A 523 17.13 -28.15 2.07
CA LYS A 523 15.68 -28.43 2.00
C LYS A 523 15.13 -28.21 0.58
N LYS A 524 15.53 -27.11 -0.07
CA LYS A 524 15.12 -26.77 -1.44
C LYS A 524 15.65 -27.76 -2.48
N LYS A 525 16.94 -28.12 -2.42
CA LYS A 525 17.57 -29.09 -3.33
C LYS A 525 16.89 -30.45 -3.26
N GLU A 526 16.62 -30.96 -2.06
CA GLU A 526 15.92 -32.24 -1.90
C GLU A 526 14.48 -32.17 -2.43
N ALA A 527 13.76 -31.05 -2.19
CA ALA A 527 12.43 -30.86 -2.74
C ALA A 527 12.43 -30.82 -4.28
N GLN A 528 13.56 -30.47 -4.90
CA GLN A 528 13.79 -30.51 -6.35
C GLN A 528 14.30 -31.88 -6.85
N GLY A 529 14.44 -32.87 -5.96
CA GLY A 529 14.87 -34.23 -6.29
C GLY A 529 16.38 -34.42 -6.37
N GLU A 530 17.18 -33.43 -5.95
CA GLU A 530 18.64 -33.58 -5.87
C GLU A 530 19.02 -34.52 -4.72
N LYS A 531 19.98 -35.41 -4.96
CA LYS A 531 20.54 -36.28 -3.92
C LYS A 531 21.64 -35.53 -3.16
N ILE A 532 21.57 -35.58 -1.84
CA ILE A 532 22.56 -34.98 -0.94
C ILE A 532 23.24 -36.13 -0.21
N ASP A 533 24.44 -36.51 -0.67
CA ASP A 533 25.17 -37.69 -0.20
C ASP A 533 26.13 -37.41 0.98
N ALA A 534 26.00 -36.25 1.65
CA ALA A 534 26.92 -35.80 2.68
C ALA A 534 26.24 -35.51 4.02
N SER A 535 26.29 -36.47 4.96
CA SER A 535 25.81 -36.28 6.35
C SER A 535 26.49 -35.10 7.07
N GLN A 536 27.73 -34.79 6.68
CA GLN A 536 28.48 -33.66 7.20
C GLN A 536 27.85 -32.31 6.81
N GLU A 537 27.27 -32.18 5.62
CA GLU A 537 26.62 -30.93 5.19
C GLU A 537 25.40 -30.61 6.05
N TYR A 538 24.59 -31.62 6.41
CA TYR A 538 23.48 -31.47 7.34
C TYR A 538 23.95 -31.07 8.74
N ALA A 539 25.00 -31.71 9.25
CA ALA A 539 25.57 -31.38 10.55
C ALA A 539 26.15 -29.96 10.59
N ASP A 540 26.80 -29.51 9.51
CA ASP A 540 27.35 -28.16 9.38
C ASP A 540 26.24 -27.11 9.32
N ALA A 541 25.22 -27.34 8.49
CA ALA A 541 24.04 -26.48 8.42
C ALA A 541 23.32 -26.39 9.77
N TYR A 542 23.24 -27.49 10.52
CA TYR A 542 22.59 -27.51 11.84
C TYR A 542 23.38 -26.71 12.88
N ARG A 543 24.71 -26.88 12.92
CA ARG A 543 25.57 -26.08 13.80
C ARG A 543 25.47 -24.59 13.49
N LEU A 544 25.44 -24.23 12.20
CA LEU A 544 25.30 -22.84 11.80
C LEU A 544 23.93 -22.28 12.18
N LEU A 545 22.84 -23.01 11.90
CA LEU A 545 21.47 -22.61 12.25
C LEU A 545 21.35 -22.32 13.74
N LEU A 546 21.87 -23.20 14.61
CA LEU A 546 21.83 -23.02 16.07
C LEU A 546 22.68 -21.84 16.58
N SER A 547 23.62 -21.34 15.77
CA SER A 547 24.43 -20.16 16.09
C SER A 547 23.74 -18.84 15.72
N ALA A 548 22.59 -18.89 15.05
CA ALA A 548 21.84 -17.70 14.64
C ALA A 548 21.46 -16.84 15.86
N PRO A 549 21.68 -15.52 15.84
CA PRO A 549 21.33 -14.60 16.92
C PRO A 549 19.83 -14.26 16.92
N ILE A 550 18.97 -15.28 16.77
CA ILE A 550 17.53 -15.11 16.54
C ILE A 550 16.84 -14.51 17.76
N LYS A 551 17.29 -14.83 18.98
CA LYS A 551 16.74 -14.23 20.20
C LYS A 551 17.09 -12.75 20.27
N GLU A 552 18.35 -12.40 19.99
CA GLU A 552 18.85 -11.02 19.99
C GLU A 552 18.12 -10.18 18.93
N MET A 553 17.80 -10.77 17.77
CA MET A 553 16.98 -10.16 16.74
C MET A 553 15.59 -9.79 17.29
N PHE A 554 14.87 -10.74 17.90
CA PHE A 554 13.53 -10.49 18.47
C PHE A 554 13.58 -9.51 19.65
N ASP A 555 14.52 -9.68 20.58
CA ASP A 555 14.71 -8.78 21.73
C ASP A 555 15.00 -7.35 21.26
N THR A 556 15.74 -7.19 20.15
CA THR A 556 16.04 -5.88 19.55
C THR A 556 14.80 -5.28 18.89
N TYR A 557 14.01 -6.07 18.17
CA TYR A 557 12.80 -5.59 17.54
C TYR A 557 11.76 -5.12 18.57
N VAL A 558 11.55 -5.88 19.64
CA VAL A 558 10.59 -5.49 20.70
C VAL A 558 10.91 -4.13 21.31
N LYS A 559 12.20 -3.78 21.46
CA LYS A 559 12.63 -2.49 22.04
C LYS A 559 12.21 -1.27 21.20
N ARG A 560 11.97 -1.45 19.90
CA ARG A 560 11.55 -0.35 19.03
C ARG A 560 10.03 -0.24 18.88
N VAL A 561 9.26 -1.25 19.27
CA VAL A 561 7.80 -1.26 19.12
C VAL A 561 7.17 -0.13 19.92
N HIS A 562 6.52 0.78 19.22
CA HIS A 562 5.75 1.88 19.81
C HIS A 562 4.52 2.27 18.98
N SER A 563 4.32 1.65 17.81
CA SER A 563 3.09 1.76 17.02
C SER A 563 2.43 0.40 16.82
N ARG A 564 1.15 0.41 16.47
CA ARG A 564 0.43 -0.80 16.11
C ARG A 564 0.93 -1.43 14.80
N GLY A 565 1.45 -0.61 13.87
CA GLY A 565 2.11 -1.12 12.65
C GLY A 565 3.38 -1.92 12.97
N GLU A 566 4.20 -1.47 13.91
CA GLU A 566 5.38 -2.24 14.36
C GLU A 566 4.98 -3.55 15.08
N LEU A 567 3.86 -3.58 15.82
CA LEU A 567 3.29 -4.85 16.30
C LEU A 567 2.91 -5.78 15.15
N GLY A 568 2.40 -5.25 14.05
CA GLY A 568 2.13 -6.02 12.84
C GLY A 568 3.36 -6.65 12.20
N VAL A 569 4.46 -5.91 12.11
CA VAL A 569 5.74 -6.46 11.67
C VAL A 569 6.26 -7.51 12.66
N LEU A 570 6.16 -7.28 13.99
CA LEU A 570 6.53 -8.27 15.01
C LEU A 570 5.69 -9.56 14.89
N SER A 571 4.40 -9.45 14.59
CA SER A 571 3.54 -10.61 14.27
C SER A 571 4.06 -11.34 13.04
N SER A 572 4.39 -10.59 11.97
CA SER A 572 4.95 -11.14 10.72
C SER A 572 6.27 -11.89 10.97
N LEU A 573 7.17 -11.36 11.80
CA LEU A 573 8.44 -12.02 12.17
C LEU A 573 8.20 -13.37 12.86
N ASN A 574 7.20 -13.45 13.76
CA ASN A 574 6.82 -14.69 14.41
C ASN A 574 6.22 -15.72 13.43
N GLN A 575 5.28 -15.27 12.59
CA GLN A 575 4.60 -16.13 11.63
C GLN A 575 5.53 -16.65 10.53
N ARG A 576 6.62 -15.94 10.25
CA ARG A 576 7.51 -16.19 9.11
C ARG A 576 8.91 -16.64 9.53
N VAL A 577 9.71 -15.76 10.13
CA VAL A 577 11.12 -16.05 10.47
C VAL A 577 11.19 -17.16 11.51
N TRP A 578 10.46 -17.00 12.62
CA TRP A 578 10.48 -17.98 13.71
C TRP A 578 9.94 -19.34 13.27
N ARG A 579 8.91 -19.34 12.43
CA ARG A 579 8.36 -20.57 11.86
C ARG A 579 9.35 -21.27 10.95
N GLU A 580 9.92 -20.58 9.96
CA GLU A 580 10.90 -21.19 9.04
C GLU A 580 12.14 -21.67 9.80
N TYR A 581 12.63 -20.92 10.80
CA TYR A 581 13.73 -21.34 11.66
C TYR A 581 13.45 -22.70 12.32
N ASN A 582 12.26 -22.88 12.90
CA ASN A 582 11.89 -24.15 13.53
C ASN A 582 11.68 -25.28 12.51
N GLU A 583 11.08 -24.99 11.36
CA GLU A 583 10.92 -25.98 10.29
C GLU A 583 12.28 -26.48 9.77
N LEU A 584 13.23 -25.58 9.56
CA LEU A 584 14.60 -25.93 9.17
C LEU A 584 15.32 -26.72 10.27
N LYS A 585 15.13 -26.33 11.53
CA LYS A 585 15.70 -27.04 12.68
C LYS A 585 15.19 -28.48 12.74
N THR A 586 13.87 -28.69 12.70
CA THR A 586 13.26 -30.03 12.71
C THR A 586 13.67 -30.85 11.49
N TYR A 587 13.74 -30.23 10.32
CA TYR A 587 14.23 -30.87 9.10
C TYR A 587 15.64 -31.44 9.29
N LEU A 588 16.58 -30.64 9.80
CA LEU A 588 17.96 -31.08 10.03
C LEU A 588 18.09 -32.12 11.15
N GLU A 589 17.35 -31.95 12.25
CA GLU A 589 17.31 -32.95 13.34
C GLU A 589 16.89 -34.33 12.83
N ASN A 590 16.01 -34.40 11.83
CA ASN A 590 15.58 -35.66 11.23
C ASN A 590 16.58 -36.25 10.23
N LYS A 591 17.49 -35.43 9.68
CA LYS A 591 18.52 -35.87 8.73
C LYS A 591 19.81 -36.34 9.41
N ILE A 592 20.06 -35.86 10.63
CA ILE A 592 21.27 -36.19 11.41
C ILE A 592 21.06 -37.43 12.30
N LYS A 593 19.80 -37.74 12.65
CA LYS A 593 19.43 -39.01 13.29
C LYS A 593 19.55 -40.16 12.29
#